data_AF-A0A0F9RLM7-F1
#
_entry.id   AF-A0A0F9RLM7-F1
#
_cell.length_a   1.000
_cell.length_b   1.000
_cell.length_c   1.000
_cell.angle_alpha   90.00
_cell.angle_beta   90.00
_cell.angle_gamma   90.00
#
_symmetry.space_group_name_H-M   'P 1'
#
loop_
_entity.id
_entity.type
_entity.pdbx_description
1 polymer ?
#
loop_
_entity_poly.entity_id
_entity_poly.type
_entity_poly.pdbx_seq_one_letter_code
_entity_poly.pdbx_strand_id
1 'polypeptide(L)' 'MALRKENILIVDDDIDILELLQRHLKSMNYHTYKAISVKEALFILKDTFIDLLIYTNARNRRSPVIEIYE' A
#
# COMPACT_ATOMS: atom_id res chain seq x y z
N MET A 1 11.41 -16.98 18.67
CA MET A 1 11.47 -16.48 17.29
C MET A 1 10.72 -15.16 17.26
N ALA A 2 11.37 -14.05 16.91
CA ALA A 2 10.68 -12.77 16.79
C ALA A 2 9.78 -12.85 15.54
N LEU A 3 8.46 -12.78 15.74
CA LEU A 3 7.51 -12.62 14.63
C LEU A 3 7.90 -11.31 13.93
N ARG A 4 8.47 -11.41 12.73
CA ARG A 4 8.65 -10.25 11.87
C ARG A 4 7.24 -9.72 11.59
N LYS A 5 6.95 -8.51 12.07
CA LYS A 5 5.73 -7.81 11.71
C LYS A 5 5.89 -7.32 10.28
N GLU A 6 5.09 -7.86 9.38
CA GLU A 6 5.11 -7.55 7.96
C GLU A 6 4.78 -6.07 7.73
N ASN A 7 5.49 -5.46 6.79
CA ASN A 7 5.26 -4.10 6.33
C ASN A 7 4.24 -4.13 5.19
N ILE A 8 3.07 -3.57 5.43
CA ILE A 8 1.95 -3.54 4.48
C ILE A 8 1.76 -2.12 3.98
N LEU A 9 1.77 -1.92 2.66
CA LEU A 9 1.43 -0.66 2.01
C LEU A 9 0.01 -0.73 1.46
N ILE A 10 -0.83 0.23 1.85
CA ILE A 10 -2.22 0.36 1.41
C ILE A 10 -2.30 1.58 0.50
N VAL A 11 -2.85 1.40 -0.70
CA VAL A 11 -2.98 2.45 -1.71
C VAL A 11 -4.44 2.55 -2.14
N ASP A 12 -5.05 3.70 -1.86
CA ASP A 12 -6.45 3.99 -2.16
C ASP A 12 -6.65 5.52 -2.22
N ASP A 13 -7.42 6.01 -3.18
CA ASP A 13 -7.80 7.42 -3.28
C ASP A 13 -8.86 7.82 -2.25
N ASP A 14 -9.51 6.85 -1.59
CA ASP A 14 -10.46 7.05 -0.50
C ASP A 14 -9.77 6.98 0.89
N ILE A 15 -9.76 8.11 1.58
CA ILE A 15 -9.16 8.26 2.92
C ILE A 15 -9.88 7.41 3.97
N ASP A 16 -11.20 7.25 3.86
CA ASP A 16 -11.97 6.49 4.84
C ASP A 16 -11.63 4.99 4.76
N ILE A 17 -11.39 4.48 3.54
CA ILE A 17 -10.90 3.11 3.33
C ILE A 17 -9.49 2.94 3.89
N LEU A 18 -8.60 3.90 3.63
CA LEU A 18 -7.24 3.88 4.18
C LEU A 18 -7.23 3.80 5.71
N GLU A 19 -8.05 4.62 6.38
CA GLU A 19 -8.14 4.62 7.85
C GLU A 19 -8.77 3.34 8.40
N LEU A 20 -9.83 2.84 7.76
CA LEU A 20 -10.48 1.59 8.15
C LEU A 20 -9.50 0.41 8.09
N LEU A 21 -8.81 0.24 6.96
CA LEU A 21 -7.85 -0.84 6.76
C LEU A 21 -6.65 -0.70 7.70
N GLN A 22 -6.14 0.52 7.88
CA GLN A 22 -5.05 0.78 8.80
C GLN A 22 -5.42 0.38 10.24
N ARG A 23 -6.61 0.78 10.73
CA ARG A 23 -7.07 0.43 12.09
C ARG A 23 -7.16 -1.08 12.27
N HIS A 24 -7.69 -1.79 11.27
CA HIS A 24 -7.82 -3.24 11.32
C HIS A 24 -6.44 -3.92 11.36
N LEU A 25 -5.54 -3.58 10.44
CA LEU A 25 -4.20 -4.17 10.35
C LEU A 25 -3.33 -3.82 11.57
N LYS A 26 -3.42 -2.60 12.11
CA LYS A 26 -2.75 -2.23 13.36
C LYS A 26 -3.26 -3.04 14.55
N SER A 27 -4.56 -3.34 14.61
CA SER A 27 -5.13 -4.18 15.68
C SER A 27 -4.61 -5.63 15.64
N MET A 28 -4.17 -6.08 14.46
CA MET A 28 -3.50 -7.37 14.24
C MET A 28 -1.97 -7.27 14.37
N ASN A 29 -1.45 -6.15 14.88
CA ASN A 29 -0.03 -5.89 15.10
C ASN A 29 0.85 -5.76 13.84
N TYR A 30 0.30 -5.55 12.65
CA TYR A 30 1.07 -5.26 11.43
C TYR A 30 1.65 -3.84 11.41
N HIS A 31 2.71 -3.63 10.63
CA HIS A 31 3.19 -2.29 10.29
C HIS A 31 2.55 -1.83 8.99
N THR A 32 1.93 -0.65 9.01
CA THR A 32 1.12 -0.16 7.90
C THR A 32 1.66 1.16 7.38
N TYR A 33 1.77 1.27 6.07
CA TYR A 33 2.04 2.48 5.31
C TYR A 33 0.80 2.79 4.47
N LYS A 34 0.55 4.07 4.21
CA LYS A 34 -0.60 4.52 3.42
C LYS A 34 -0.10 5.39 2.27
N ALA A 35 -0.80 5.33 1.15
CA ALA A 35 -0.64 6.28 0.07
C ALA A 35 -2.01 6.56 -0.58
N ILE A 36 -2.29 7.82 -0.88
CA ILE A 36 -3.51 8.21 -1.60
C ILE A 36 -3.40 8.02 -3.11
N SER A 37 -2.18 7.77 -3.61
CA SER A 37 -1.89 7.64 -5.03
C SER A 37 -0.76 6.67 -5.30
N VAL A 38 -0.69 6.18 -6.53
CA VAL A 38 0.42 5.33 -7.00
C VAL A 38 1.77 6.06 -6.91
N LYS A 39 1.81 7.38 -7.18
CA LYS A 39 3.05 8.18 -7.12
C LYS A 39 3.63 8.22 -5.72
N GLU A 40 2.78 8.42 -4.71
CA GLU A 40 3.18 8.36 -3.31
C GLU A 40 3.58 6.93 -2.89
N ALA A 41 2.83 5.92 -3.34
CA ALA A 41 3.17 4.52 -3.09
C ALA A 41 4.56 4.16 -3.63
N LEU A 42 4.89 4.62 -4.84
CA LEU A 42 6.20 4.44 -5.46
C LEU A 42 7.32 5.12 -4.67
N PHE A 43 7.05 6.26 -4.02
CA PHE A 43 8.03 6.90 -3.15
C PHE A 43 8.34 6.03 -1.92
N ILE A 44 7.30 5.49 -1.27
CA ILE A 44 7.45 4.60 -0.11
C ILE A 44 8.20 3.32 -0.49
N LEU A 45 7.89 2.74 -1.65
CA LEU A 45 8.52 1.51 -2.14
C LEU A 45 10.01 1.65 -2.46
N LYS A 46 10.50 2.88 -2.69
CA LYS A 46 11.94 3.13 -2.91
C LYS A 46 12.75 3.03 -1.62
N ASP A 47 12.18 3.50 -0.51
CA ASP A 47 12.90 3.64 0.76
C ASP A 47 12.52 2.57 1.79
N THR A 48 11.45 1.81 1.54
CA THR A 48 10.90 0.83 2.49
C THR A 48 10.72 -0.54 1.82
N PHE A 49 11.18 -1.59 2.50
CA PHE A 49 10.86 -2.96 2.10
C PHE A 49 9.42 -3.31 2.51
N ILE A 50 8.55 -3.47 1.52
CA ILE A 50 7.13 -3.80 1.69
C ILE A 50 6.92 -5.28 1.38
N ASP A 51 6.32 -6.01 2.33
CA ASP A 51 6.01 -7.44 2.19
C ASP A 51 4.69 -7.67 1.43
N LEU A 52 3.74 -6.73 1.57
CA LEU A 52 2.42 -6.79 0.94
C LEU A 52 1.93 -5.40 0.49
N LEU A 53 1.47 -5.32 -0.76
CA LEU A 53 0.80 -4.15 -1.32
C LEU A 53 -0.71 -4.45 -1.49
N ILE A 54 -1.56 -3.60 -0.90
CA ILE A 54 -3.02 -3.64 -1.08
C ILE A 54 -3.42 -2.44 -1.94
N TYR A 55 -3.98 -2.70 -3.13
CA TYR A 55 -4.52 -1.68 -4.02
C TYR A 55 -5.99 -2.00 -4.33
N THR A 56 -6.89 -1.15 -3.86
CA THR A 56 -8.35 -1.36 -3.86
C THR A 56 -9.04 -0.83 -5.12
N ASN A 57 -8.45 0.18 -5.77
CA ASN A 57 -8.95 0.77 -7.01
C ASN A 57 -8.30 0.12 -8.25
N ALA A 58 -8.12 -1.19 -8.21
CA ALA A 58 -7.60 -1.99 -9.31
C ALA A 58 -8.65 -2.09 -10.43
N ARG A 59 -8.91 -0.98 -11.13
CA ARG A 59 -9.66 -1.01 -12.39
C ARG A 59 -8.79 -1.67 -13.44
N ASN A 60 -9.06 -2.95 -13.66
CA ASN A 60 -8.39 -3.76 -14.67
C ASN A 60 -8.77 -3.28 -16.08
N ARG A 61 -8.13 -2.19 -16.54
CA ARG A 61 -7.99 -1.90 -17.98
C ARG A 61 -6.63 -2.46 -18.38
N ARG A 62 -6.67 -3.62 -19.05
CA ARG A 62 -5.56 -4.30 -19.72
C ARG A 62 -4.32 -3.41 -19.85
N SER A 63 -3.31 -3.66 -19.02
CA SER A 63 -2.01 -2.99 -19.11
C SER A 63 -1.45 -3.12 -20.53
N PRO A 64 -0.66 -2.14 -20.92
CA PRO A 64 0.71 -2.52 -21.18
C PRO A 64 1.65 -1.49 -20.58
N VAL A 65 2.57 -1.95 -19.74
CA VAL A 65 3.84 -1.24 -19.50
C VAL A 65 3.56 0.00 -18.62
N ILE A 66 4.28 0.21 -17.52
CA ILE A 66 5.27 1.27 -17.54
C ILE A 66 4.80 2.41 -18.48
N GLU A 67 3.86 3.25 -18.04
CA GLU A 67 3.92 4.69 -18.34
C GLU A 67 4.62 5.29 -17.12
N ILE A 68 5.87 4.87 -16.90
CA ILE A 68 7.06 5.70 -17.08
C ILE A 68 6.94 6.96 -16.23
N TYR A 69 7.61 6.95 -15.08
CA TYR A 69 8.40 8.08 -14.61
C TYR A 69 7.99 9.51 -15.06
N GLU A 70 6.80 9.99 -14.71
CA GLU A 70 6.47 11.44 -14.75
C GLU A 70 5.75 11.93 -13.47
#